data_AF-A0A356K276-F1
#
_entry.id   AF-A0A356K276-F1
#
_cell.length_a   1.000
_cell.length_b   1.000
_cell.length_c   1.000
_cell.angle_alpha   90.00
_cell.angle_beta   90.00
_cell.angle_gamma   90.00
#
_symmetry.space_group_name_H-M   'P 1'
#
loop_
_entity.id
_entity.type
_entity.pdbx_description
1 polymer ?
#
loop_
_entity_poly.entity_id
_entity_poly.type
_entity_poly.pdbx_seq_one_letter_code
_entity_poly.pdbx_strand_id
1 'polypeptide(L)'
;MNSFNKNKEVVSICKNYYTIVNSEVYKNDKITQNMIKLYKDYIFNIENITVREREKMVSIDNIMYKFITDIKFKKDICDKLSKLSVPSRINNLVEYTINKILEYFEDYKDTMTRNIYIPRWI
;
A
#
# COMPACT_ATOMS: atom_id res chain seq x y z
N MET A 1 -1.06 11.02 -24.28
CA MET A 1 0.17 10.46 -23.67
C MET A 1 0.30 9.02 -24.14
N ASN A 2 1.39 8.60 -24.80
CA ASN A 2 1.55 7.18 -25.18
C ASN A 2 1.63 6.30 -23.92
N SER A 3 0.93 5.16 -23.90
CA SER A 3 0.86 4.22 -22.76
C SER A 3 2.24 3.85 -22.19
N PHE A 4 3.24 3.71 -23.06
CA PHE A 4 4.62 3.41 -22.68
C PHE A 4 5.31 4.51 -21.86
N ASN A 5 5.06 5.78 -22.18
CA ASN A 5 5.65 6.91 -21.45
C ASN A 5 5.03 7.05 -20.06
N LYS A 6 3.73 6.77 -19.95
CA LYS A 6 3.01 6.74 -18.67
C LYS A 6 3.55 5.64 -17.75
N ASN A 7 3.75 4.43 -18.26
CA ASN A 7 4.27 3.33 -17.45
C ASN A 7 5.68 3.62 -16.92
N LYS A 8 6.54 4.24 -17.73
CA LYS A 8 7.86 4.72 -17.30
C LYS A 8 7.77 5.77 -16.20
N GLU A 9 6.82 6.69 -16.31
CA GLU A 9 6.57 7.70 -15.29
C GLU A 9 6.08 7.08 -13.98
N VAL A 10 5.14 6.14 -14.03
CA VAL A 10 4.64 5.41 -12.86
C VAL A 10 5.79 4.70 -12.13
N VAL A 11 6.62 3.97 -12.85
CA VAL A 11 7.76 3.25 -12.27
C VAL A 11 8.84 4.19 -11.74
N SER A 12 9.04 5.37 -12.35
CA SER A 12 10.00 6.35 -11.84
C SER A 12 9.54 7.01 -10.53
N ILE A 13 8.22 7.16 -10.34
CA ILE A 13 7.62 7.62 -9.08
C ILE A 13 7.74 6.53 -8.00
N CYS A 14 7.38 5.29 -8.34
CA CYS A 14 7.37 4.15 -7.42
C CYS A 14 8.74 3.47 -7.38
N LYS A 15 9.69 4.05 -6.62
CA LYS A 15 11.08 3.58 -6.55
C LYS A 15 11.23 2.14 -6.07
N ASN A 16 10.33 1.66 -5.21
CA ASN A 16 10.38 0.31 -4.67
C ASN A 16 9.65 -0.72 -5.52
N TYR A 17 9.04 -0.30 -6.65
CA TYR A 17 8.21 -1.15 -7.50
C TYR A 17 8.86 -2.49 -7.83
N TYR A 18 10.09 -2.48 -8.34
CA TYR A 18 10.76 -3.71 -8.75
C TYR A 18 11.05 -4.64 -7.57
N THR A 19 11.42 -4.10 -6.42
CA THR A 19 11.65 -4.88 -5.20
C THR A 19 10.36 -5.53 -4.70
N ILE A 20 9.24 -4.80 -4.77
CA ILE A 20 7.92 -5.29 -4.37
C ILE A 20 7.49 -6.44 -5.30
N VAL A 21 7.57 -6.21 -6.61
CA VAL A 21 7.07 -7.13 -7.63
C VAL A 21 7.91 -8.39 -7.75
N ASN A 22 9.23 -8.26 -7.58
CA ASN A 22 10.17 -9.38 -7.65
C ASN A 22 10.45 -10.02 -6.29
N SER A 23 9.69 -9.65 -5.25
CA SER A 23 9.85 -10.27 -3.94
C SER A 23 9.57 -11.77 -4.00
N GLU A 24 10.40 -12.55 -3.30
CA GLU A 24 10.23 -14.00 -3.19
C GLU A 24 9.03 -14.32 -2.29
N VAL A 25 7.84 -14.35 -2.89
CA VAL A 25 6.61 -14.70 -2.19
C VAL A 25 6.41 -16.21 -2.25
N TYR A 26 6.31 -16.85 -1.09
CA TYR A 26 5.96 -18.27 -1.00
C TYR A 26 4.68 -18.57 -1.78
N LYS A 27 4.68 -19.65 -2.55
CA LYS A 27 3.57 -20.02 -3.45
C LYS A 27 2.22 -20.13 -2.73
N ASN A 28 2.22 -20.51 -1.46
CA ASN A 28 1.01 -20.65 -0.64
C ASN A 28 0.54 -19.34 0.02
N ASP A 29 1.34 -18.28 -0.03
CA ASP A 29 0.99 -16.97 0.53
C ASP A 29 0.13 -16.17 -0.46
N LYS A 30 -1.12 -16.61 -0.61
CA LYS A 30 -2.11 -16.00 -1.50
C LYS A 30 -2.41 -14.55 -1.13
N ILE A 31 -2.32 -14.20 0.15
CA ILE A 31 -2.61 -12.84 0.63
C ILE A 31 -1.56 -11.88 0.07
N THR A 32 -0.28 -12.21 0.20
CA THR A 32 0.80 -11.35 -0.30
C THR A 32 0.76 -11.22 -1.81
N GLN A 33 0.46 -12.30 -2.53
CA GLN A 33 0.26 -12.26 -3.98
C GLN A 33 -0.89 -11.33 -4.38
N ASN A 34 -2.02 -11.42 -3.69
CA ASN A 34 -3.18 -10.56 -3.93
C ASN A 34 -2.88 -9.08 -3.62
N MET A 35 -2.11 -8.80 -2.56
CA MET A 35 -1.69 -7.44 -2.20
C MET A 35 -0.76 -6.83 -3.24
N ILE A 36 0.21 -7.59 -3.76
CA ILE A 36 1.08 -7.13 -4.86
C ILE A 36 0.26 -6.87 -6.12
N LYS A 37 -0.73 -7.73 -6.42
CA LYS A 37 -1.63 -7.53 -7.55
C LYS A 37 -2.47 -6.26 -7.39
N LEU A 38 -3.08 -6.06 -6.22
CA LEU A 38 -3.86 -4.86 -5.89
C LEU A 38 -3.02 -3.58 -6.07
N TYR A 39 -1.77 -3.60 -5.60
CA TYR A 39 -0.84 -2.49 -5.77
C TYR A 39 -0.55 -2.21 -7.25
N LYS A 40 -0.25 -3.24 -8.05
CA LYS A 40 -0.04 -3.09 -9.51
C LYS A 40 -1.29 -2.51 -10.18
N ASP A 41 -2.44 -3.09 -9.89
CA ASP A 41 -3.72 -2.67 -10.48
C ASP A 41 -4.01 -1.21 -10.12
N TYR A 42 -3.70 -0.76 -8.89
CA TYR A 42 -3.87 0.63 -8.49
C TYR A 42 -2.95 1.60 -9.26
N ILE A 43 -1.62 1.38 -9.21
CA ILE A 43 -0.67 2.37 -9.75
C ILE A 43 -0.74 2.53 -11.27
N PHE A 44 -1.13 1.49 -12.00
CA PHE A 44 -1.23 1.54 -13.46
C PHE A 44 -2.61 1.98 -13.97
N ASN A 45 -3.67 1.82 -13.15
CA ASN A 45 -5.03 2.23 -13.53
C ASN A 45 -5.30 3.74 -13.33
N ILE A 46 -4.41 4.47 -12.67
CA ILE A 46 -4.49 5.93 -12.52
C ILE A 46 -4.41 6.60 -13.89
N GLU A 47 -5.45 7.30 -14.35
CA GLU A 47 -5.48 7.91 -15.69
C GLU A 47 -4.61 9.18 -15.79
N ASN A 48 -4.67 10.07 -14.80
CA ASN A 48 -4.06 11.40 -14.84
C ASN A 48 -3.22 11.71 -13.60
N ILE A 49 -1.90 11.52 -13.68
CA ILE A 49 -0.98 11.70 -12.54
C ILE A 49 -0.91 13.18 -12.10
N THR A 50 -1.83 13.57 -11.21
CA THR A 50 -1.79 14.86 -10.52
C THR A 50 -0.74 14.85 -9.40
N VAL A 51 -0.42 16.02 -8.83
CA VAL A 51 0.48 16.12 -7.67
C VAL A 51 -0.03 15.25 -6.51
N ARG A 52 -1.34 15.29 -6.25
CA ARG A 52 -1.97 14.50 -5.17
C ARG A 52 -1.89 13.00 -5.42
N GLU A 53 -2.09 12.55 -6.65
CA GLU A 53 -1.97 11.13 -6.98
C GLU A 53 -0.52 10.66 -6.92
N ARG A 54 0.42 11.49 -7.36
CA ARG A 54 1.86 11.21 -7.19
C ARG A 54 2.22 10.98 -5.71
N GLU A 55 1.74 11.82 -4.81
CA GLU A 55 1.97 11.64 -3.36
C GLU A 55 1.34 10.35 -2.81
N LYS A 56 0.13 10.01 -3.26
CA LYS A 56 -0.52 8.73 -2.91
C LYS A 56 0.28 7.54 -3.44
N MET A 57 0.77 7.61 -4.67
CA MET A 57 1.59 6.56 -5.29
C MET A 57 2.90 6.33 -4.54
N VAL A 58 3.58 7.41 -4.12
CA VAL A 58 4.79 7.30 -3.30
C VAL A 58 4.46 6.69 -1.93
N SER A 59 3.36 7.12 -1.31
CA SER A 59 2.93 6.59 -0.01
C SER A 59 2.64 5.10 -0.08
N ILE A 60 1.84 4.65 -1.05
CA ILE A 60 1.49 3.24 -1.19
C ILE A 60 2.70 2.39 -1.58
N ASP A 61 3.61 2.90 -2.41
CA ASP A 61 4.86 2.22 -2.76
C ASP A 61 5.70 1.94 -1.50
N ASN A 62 5.88 2.93 -0.63
CA ASN A 62 6.60 2.76 0.63
C ASN A 62 5.88 1.81 1.60
N ILE A 63 4.55 1.88 1.68
CA ILE A 63 3.75 0.97 2.52
C ILE A 63 3.88 -0.47 2.04
N MET A 64 3.79 -0.70 0.73
CA MET A 64 3.91 -2.02 0.13
C MET A 64 5.32 -2.58 0.27
N TYR A 65 6.35 -1.74 0.18
CA TYR A 65 7.71 -2.13 0.50
C TYR A 65 7.81 -2.61 1.96
N LYS A 66 7.32 -1.80 2.92
CA LYS A 66 7.30 -2.18 4.33
C LYS A 66 6.50 -3.46 4.57
N PHE A 67 5.36 -3.63 3.91
CA PHE A 67 4.53 -4.85 3.98
C PHE A 67 5.29 -6.11 3.58
N ILE A 68 6.19 -6.02 2.61
CA ILE A 68 7.00 -7.17 2.18
C ILE A 68 8.18 -7.40 3.12
N THR A 69 8.83 -6.33 3.60
CA THR A 69 10.05 -6.45 4.41
C THR A 69 9.81 -6.67 5.90
N ASP A 70 8.66 -6.26 6.44
CA ASP A 70 8.36 -6.23 7.88
C ASP A 70 7.20 -7.17 8.20
N ILE A 71 7.52 -8.33 8.77
CA ILE A 71 6.56 -9.39 9.11
C ILE A 71 5.54 -8.91 10.15
N LYS A 72 5.93 -8.05 11.10
CA LYS A 72 5.00 -7.53 12.12
C LYS A 72 3.99 -6.60 11.47
N PHE A 73 4.48 -5.64 10.68
CA PHE A 73 3.62 -4.73 9.94
C PHE A 73 2.68 -5.46 8.99
N LYS A 74 3.18 -6.48 8.28
CA LYS A 74 2.37 -7.37 7.44
C LYS A 74 1.22 -7.99 8.21
N LYS A 75 1.50 -8.56 9.39
CA LYS A 75 0.48 -9.19 10.23
C LYS A 75 -0.59 -8.19 10.66
N ASP A 76 -0.19 -7.01 11.11
CA ASP A 76 -1.11 -5.95 11.54
C ASP A 76 -2.03 -5.48 10.39
N ILE A 77 -1.47 -5.28 9.20
CA ILE A 77 -2.23 -4.90 7.99
C ILE A 77 -3.23 -6.01 7.62
N CYS A 78 -2.78 -7.27 7.60
CA CYS A 78 -3.65 -8.42 7.29
C CYS A 78 -4.80 -8.53 8.30
N ASP A 79 -4.52 -8.36 9.60
CA ASP A 79 -5.53 -8.42 10.66
C ASP A 79 -6.56 -7.28 10.51
N LYS A 80 -6.13 -6.07 10.16
CA LYS A 80 -7.05 -4.95 9.88
C LYS A 80 -7.88 -5.18 8.61
N LEU A 81 -7.25 -5.61 7.52
CA LEU A 81 -7.93 -5.88 6.25
C LEU A 81 -8.93 -7.04 6.35
N SER A 82 -8.65 -8.06 7.17
CA SER A 82 -9.60 -9.17 7.38
C SER A 82 -10.91 -8.73 8.04
N LYS A 83 -10.88 -7.60 8.77
CA LYS A 83 -12.04 -7.00 9.45
C LYS A 83 -12.69 -5.90 8.60
N LEU A 84 -12.14 -5.58 7.43
CA LEU A 84 -12.66 -4.55 6.57
C LEU A 84 -14.00 -4.99 5.98
N SER A 85 -15.06 -4.27 6.33
CA SER A 85 -16.35 -4.38 5.66
C SER A 85 -16.38 -3.44 4.46
N VAL A 86 -16.80 -3.97 3.31
CA VAL A 86 -16.92 -3.21 2.07
C VAL A 86 -18.40 -2.88 1.84
N PRO A 87 -18.80 -1.59 1.88
CA PRO A 87 -20.13 -1.17 1.49
C PRO A 87 -20.52 -1.65 0.09
N SER A 88 -21.77 -2.13 -0.08
CA SER A 88 -22.30 -2.65 -1.35
C SER A 88 -22.38 -1.63 -2.49
N ARG A 89 -22.27 -0.32 -2.19
CA ARG A 89 -22.35 0.78 -3.16
C ARG A 89 -21.00 1.16 -3.79
N ILE A 90 -19.92 0.44 -3.46
CA ILE A 90 -18.58 0.76 -3.96
C ILE A 90 -18.36 0.10 -5.32
N ASN A 91 -18.15 0.94 -6.34
CA ASN A 91 -17.85 0.48 -7.70
C ASN A 91 -16.35 0.20 -7.90
N ASN A 92 -15.47 1.00 -7.29
CA ASN A 92 -14.03 0.84 -7.40
C ASN A 92 -13.43 0.21 -6.13
N LEU A 93 -13.42 -1.12 -6.10
CA LEU A 93 -12.87 -1.89 -4.97
C LEU A 93 -11.36 -1.68 -4.77
N VAL A 94 -10.61 -1.51 -5.87
CA VAL A 94 -9.15 -1.33 -5.81
C VAL A 94 -8.83 -0.02 -5.10
N GLU A 95 -9.41 1.08 -5.56
CA GLU A 95 -9.19 2.40 -4.96
C GLU A 95 -9.68 2.47 -3.52
N TYR A 96 -10.86 1.89 -3.22
CA TYR A 96 -11.36 1.82 -1.86
C TYR A 96 -10.39 1.09 -0.92
N THR A 97 -9.90 -0.08 -1.34
CA THR A 97 -8.98 -0.88 -0.53
C THR A 97 -7.66 -0.14 -0.29
N ILE A 98 -7.13 0.53 -1.31
CA ILE A 98 -5.88 1.29 -1.20
C ILE A 98 -6.05 2.50 -0.27
N ASN A 99 -7.15 3.24 -0.39
CA ASN A 99 -7.43 4.34 0.54
C ASN A 99 -7.54 3.83 1.99
N LYS A 100 -8.13 2.65 2.22
CA LYS A 100 -8.16 2.03 3.56
C LYS A 100 -6.78 1.63 4.06
N ILE A 101 -5.91 1.10 3.19
CA ILE A 101 -4.52 0.80 3.54
C ILE A 101 -3.77 2.08 3.94
N LEU A 102 -3.96 3.19 3.21
CA LEU A 102 -3.38 4.48 3.55
C LEU A 102 -3.87 4.96 4.93
N GLU A 103 -5.18 4.93 5.19
CA GLU A 103 -5.76 5.27 6.50
C GLU A 103 -5.15 4.42 7.63
N TYR A 104 -5.06 3.10 7.43
CA TYR A 104 -4.47 2.20 8.44
C TYR A 104 -3.00 2.46 8.72
N PHE A 105 -2.27 2.96 7.72
CA PHE A 105 -0.87 3.32 7.88
C PHE A 105 -0.69 4.62 8.67
N GLU A 106 -1.56 5.62 8.45
CA GLU A 106 -1.58 6.83 9.28
C GLU A 106 -1.86 6.49 10.75
N ASP A 107 -2.87 5.66 11.03
CA ASP A 107 -3.17 5.17 12.39
C ASP A 107 -1.99 4.41 13.01
N TYR A 108 -1.29 3.60 12.20
CA TYR A 108 -0.12 2.84 12.64
C TYR A 108 1.02 3.77 13.04
N LYS A 109 1.28 4.82 12.25
CA LYS A 109 2.30 5.83 12.59
C LYS A 109 1.97 6.51 13.90
N ASP A 110 0.72 6.95 14.08
CA ASP A 110 0.25 7.62 15.30
C ASP A 110 0.37 6.74 16.55
N THR A 111 0.06 5.45 16.41
CA THR A 111 0.19 4.49 17.52
C THR A 111 1.66 4.27 17.89
N MET A 112 2.55 4.17 16.90
CA MET A 112 3.98 3.98 17.13
C MET A 112 4.65 5.23 17.70
N THR A 113 4.30 6.42 17.24
CA THR A 113 4.83 7.68 17.81
C THR A 113 4.33 7.93 19.22
N ARG A 114 3.05 7.64 19.53
CA ARG A 114 2.54 7.72 20.90
C ARG A 114 3.25 6.76 21.86
N ASN A 115 3.59 5.55 21.42
CA ASN A 115 4.33 4.59 22.23
C ASN A 115 5.78 5.01 22.52
N ILE A 116 6.40 5.81 21.65
CA ILE A 116 7.74 6.38 21.88
C ILE A 116 7.66 7.56 22.87
N TYR A 117 6.55 8.30 22.85
CA TYR A 117 6.33 9.50 23.69
C TYR A 117 5.62 9.19 25.02
N ILE A 118 5.68 7.96 25.54
CA ILE A 118 5.29 7.68 26.93
C ILE A 118 6.52 7.99 27.79
N PRO A 119 6.63 9.16 28.45
CA PRO A 119 7.71 9.38 29.38
C PRO A 119 7.53 8.37 30.51
N ARG A 120 8.49 7.44 30.62
CA ARG A 120 8.60 6.56 31.78
C ARG A 120 9.07 7.41 32.95
N TRP A 121 8.15 8.11 33.59
CA TRP A 121 8.37 8.63 34.93
C TRP A 121 8.30 7.41 35.86
N ILE A 122 9.48 6.91 36.26
CA ILE A 122 9.69 6.04 37.43
C ILE A 122 9.98 6.96 38.60
#